data_AF-A0A7L9FHU2-F1
#
_entry.id   AF-A0A7L9FHU2-F1
#
_cell.length_a   1.000
_cell.length_b   1.000
_cell.length_c   1.000
_cell.angle_alpha   90.00
_cell.angle_beta   90.00
_cell.angle_gamma   90.00
#
_symmetry.space_group_name_H-M   'P 1'
#
loop_
_entity.id
_entity.type
_entity.pdbx_description
1 polymer ?
#
loop_
_entity_poly.entity_id
_entity_poly.type
_entity_poly.pdbx_seq_one_letter_code
_entity_poly.pdbx_strand_id
1 'polypeptide(L)'
;MRANSSLVRIMAMSVRNLFEKPLTADLGLATGNGASRGYPRVSQEKCLGCGLCARSCPPGAISMKSVGKRVVGGREVEKQAPEFDYYKCIYCGMCADVCPAKAVEMVRRSPLEVLPGAILVAGPLDPRVGAVVAFLSILFVVLAVYVISGFLAPKGRHSEKAYEPFTGGMPSNPRWEKYYVPGIFAFVLFFLIVEAVAFILVLKPTPQTLLLFLVLLVAILIEGINLFEER
;
A
#
# COMPACT_ATOMS: atom_id res chain seq x y z
N MET A 1 -17.44 36.30 -34.63
CA MET A 1 -16.45 35.20 -34.50
C MET A 1 -16.95 34.03 -35.35
N ARG A 2 -16.32 33.73 -36.50
CA ARG A 2 -16.72 32.59 -37.35
C ARG A 2 -16.11 31.32 -36.76
N ALA A 3 -16.93 30.45 -36.17
CA ALA A 3 -16.46 29.14 -35.73
C ALA A 3 -15.90 28.36 -36.93
N ASN A 4 -14.69 27.85 -36.81
CA ASN A 4 -14.01 27.10 -37.87
C ASN A 4 -14.82 25.81 -38.16
N SER A 5 -15.18 25.58 -39.43
CA SER A 5 -16.10 24.50 -39.83
C SER A 5 -15.59 23.10 -39.51
N SER A 6 -14.26 22.95 -39.41
CA SER A 6 -13.58 21.74 -38.95
C SER A 6 -13.86 21.45 -37.46
N LEU A 7 -13.88 22.48 -36.62
CA LEU A 7 -14.05 22.35 -35.18
C LEU A 7 -15.49 21.97 -34.82
N VAL A 8 -16.46 22.54 -35.54
CA VAL A 8 -17.88 22.18 -35.44
C VAL A 8 -18.11 20.74 -35.88
N ARG A 9 -17.44 20.28 -36.95
CA ARG A 9 -17.51 18.88 -37.40
C ARG A 9 -16.93 17.91 -36.38
N ILE A 10 -15.77 18.21 -35.80
CA ILE A 10 -15.14 17.36 -34.77
C ILE A 10 -16.05 17.26 -33.55
N MET A 11 -16.58 18.39 -33.06
CA MET A 11 -17.52 18.36 -31.94
C MET A 11 -18.77 17.54 -32.26
N ALA A 12 -19.34 17.68 -33.45
CA ALA A 12 -20.49 16.91 -33.88
C ALA A 12 -20.21 15.40 -34.05
N MET A 13 -18.96 15.01 -34.33
CA MET A 13 -18.54 13.60 -34.37
C MET A 13 -18.34 13.06 -32.95
N SER A 14 -17.66 13.79 -32.08
CA SER A 14 -17.43 13.39 -30.68
C SER A 14 -18.74 13.23 -29.91
N VAL A 15 -19.71 14.15 -30.13
CA VAL A 15 -21.04 14.05 -29.53
C VAL A 15 -21.79 12.81 -30.04
N ARG A 16 -21.72 12.51 -31.34
CA ARG A 16 -22.33 11.29 -31.89
C ARG A 16 -21.70 10.02 -31.30
N ASN A 17 -20.38 9.97 -31.23
CA ASN A 17 -19.63 8.83 -30.72
C ASN A 17 -19.88 8.58 -29.22
N LEU A 18 -20.22 9.61 -28.44
CA LEU A 18 -20.57 9.47 -27.03
C LEU A 18 -21.89 8.71 -26.81
N PHE A 19 -22.83 8.79 -27.76
CA PHE A 19 -24.12 8.10 -27.70
C PHE A 19 -24.12 6.74 -28.41
N GLU A 20 -23.04 6.38 -29.10
CA GLU A 20 -22.86 5.03 -29.61
C GLU A 20 -22.54 4.07 -28.45
N LYS A 21 -22.87 2.78 -28.63
CA LYS A 21 -22.53 1.78 -27.63
C LYS A 21 -21.00 1.75 -27.48
N PRO A 22 -20.48 1.82 -26.24
CA PRO A 22 -19.05 1.77 -26.05
C PRO A 22 -18.51 0.45 -26.59
N LEU A 23 -17.38 0.51 -27.29
CA LEU A 23 -16.69 -0.69 -27.78
C LEU A 23 -16.18 -1.56 -26.61
N THR A 24 -16.04 -0.96 -25.43
CA THR A 24 -15.60 -1.63 -24.20
C THR A 24 -16.74 -2.46 -23.61
N ALA A 25 -16.54 -3.77 -23.52
CA ALA A 25 -17.36 -4.65 -22.70
C ALA A 25 -16.91 -4.55 -21.23
N ASP A 26 -17.85 -4.76 -20.30
CA ASP A 26 -17.52 -4.92 -18.89
C ASP A 26 -16.59 -6.12 -18.69
N LEU A 27 -15.49 -5.93 -17.97
CA LEU A 27 -14.45 -6.94 -17.75
C LEU A 27 -15.02 -8.19 -17.06
N GLY A 28 -16.05 -8.02 -16.23
CA GLY A 28 -16.77 -9.14 -15.59
C GLY A 28 -17.54 -10.02 -16.57
N LEU A 29 -18.01 -9.45 -17.69
CA LEU A 29 -18.78 -10.14 -18.73
C LEU A 29 -17.89 -10.64 -19.89
N ALA A 30 -16.77 -9.96 -20.16
CA ALA A 30 -15.86 -10.29 -21.27
C ALA A 30 -15.05 -11.58 -21.04
N THR A 31 -14.82 -11.97 -19.79
CA THR A 31 -14.06 -13.20 -19.44
C THR A 31 -14.89 -14.48 -19.51
N GLY A 32 -16.21 -14.37 -19.71
CA GLY A 32 -17.15 -15.50 -19.83
C GLY A 32 -17.14 -16.21 -21.18
N ASN A 33 -16.43 -15.67 -22.18
CA ASN A 33 -16.23 -16.36 -23.45
C ASN A 33 -15.38 -17.60 -23.18
N GLY A 34 -15.96 -18.79 -23.33
CA GLY A 34 -15.43 -20.11 -22.92
C GLY A 34 -14.08 -20.56 -23.50
N ALA A 35 -13.27 -19.64 -24.00
CA ALA A 35 -11.88 -19.80 -24.39
C ALA A 35 -10.93 -19.95 -23.19
N SER A 36 -11.27 -19.40 -22.02
CA SER A 36 -10.43 -19.54 -20.82
C SER A 36 -10.68 -20.88 -20.12
N ARG A 37 -9.60 -21.63 -19.86
CA ARG A 37 -9.68 -22.88 -19.08
C ARG A 37 -9.99 -22.61 -17.61
N GLY A 38 -9.69 -21.42 -17.10
CA GLY A 38 -9.86 -21.06 -15.69
C GLY A 38 -8.64 -21.46 -14.85
N TYR A 39 -8.83 -21.54 -13.53
CA TYR A 39 -7.79 -21.93 -12.57
C TYR A 39 -8.09 -23.29 -11.92
N PRO A 40 -7.06 -24.07 -11.55
CA PRO A 40 -7.25 -25.35 -10.89
C PRO A 40 -7.73 -25.16 -9.45
N ARG A 41 -8.80 -25.83 -9.06
CA ARG A 41 -9.30 -25.93 -7.69
C ARG A 41 -9.33 -27.39 -7.26
N VAL A 42 -8.87 -27.68 -6.05
CA VAL A 42 -8.83 -29.05 -5.53
C VAL A 42 -9.87 -29.28 -4.45
N SER A 43 -10.64 -30.36 -4.60
CA SER A 43 -11.48 -30.91 -3.55
C SER A 43 -10.64 -31.81 -2.65
N GLN A 44 -10.44 -31.38 -1.40
CA GLN A 44 -9.65 -32.12 -0.41
C GLN A 44 -10.29 -33.48 -0.06
N GLU A 45 -11.61 -33.60 -0.15
CA GLU A 45 -12.35 -34.83 0.16
C GLU A 45 -12.09 -35.91 -0.90
N LYS A 46 -12.13 -35.53 -2.18
CA LYS A 46 -11.88 -36.45 -3.31
C LYS A 46 -10.39 -36.74 -3.53
N CYS A 47 -9.50 -35.93 -2.99
CA CYS A 47 -8.06 -36.06 -3.23
C CYS A 47 -7.47 -37.29 -2.52
N LEU A 48 -6.85 -38.18 -3.30
CA LEU A 48 -6.15 -39.37 -2.81
C LEU A 48 -4.70 -39.10 -2.36
N GLY A 49 -4.14 -37.94 -2.71
CA GLY A 49 -2.74 -37.59 -2.39
C GLY A 49 -1.69 -38.34 -3.22
N CYS A 50 -2.02 -38.81 -4.43
CA CYS A 50 -1.13 -39.62 -5.26
C CYS A 50 0.06 -38.85 -5.89
N GLY A 51 0.04 -37.53 -5.93
CA GLY A 51 1.13 -36.71 -6.49
C GLY A 51 1.26 -36.71 -8.02
N LEU A 52 0.36 -37.38 -8.75
CA LEU A 52 0.37 -37.41 -10.22
C LEU A 52 0.24 -36.01 -10.86
N CYS A 53 -0.54 -35.12 -10.24
CA CYS A 53 -0.68 -33.73 -10.68
C CYS A 53 0.64 -32.96 -10.60
N ALA A 54 1.45 -33.17 -9.55
CA ALA A 54 2.74 -32.52 -9.40
C ALA A 54 3.75 -33.00 -10.45
N ARG A 55 3.77 -34.31 -10.74
CA ARG A 55 4.68 -34.89 -11.76
C ARG A 55 4.32 -34.51 -13.19
N SER A 56 3.03 -34.30 -13.47
CA SER A 56 2.55 -33.94 -14.81
C SER A 56 2.60 -32.43 -15.09
N CYS A 57 2.96 -31.60 -14.11
CA CYS A 57 2.96 -30.15 -14.25
C CYS A 57 4.22 -29.66 -15.02
N PRO A 58 4.10 -29.09 -16.24
CA PRO A 58 5.26 -28.62 -16.99
C PRO A 58 6.09 -27.54 -16.27
N PRO A 59 5.48 -26.52 -15.62
CA PRO A 59 6.24 -25.51 -14.88
C PRO A 59 6.62 -25.95 -13.45
N GLY A 60 6.24 -27.16 -13.00
CA GLY A 60 6.49 -27.59 -11.63
C GLY A 60 5.80 -26.71 -10.56
N ALA A 61 4.61 -26.19 -10.87
CA ALA A 61 3.89 -25.23 -10.02
C ALA A 61 3.12 -25.87 -8.85
N ILE A 62 3.25 -27.18 -8.62
CA ILE A 62 2.45 -27.92 -7.64
C ILE A 62 3.37 -28.62 -6.64
N SER A 63 3.15 -28.32 -5.36
CA SER A 63 3.88 -28.93 -4.24
C SER A 63 2.95 -29.82 -3.42
N MET A 64 3.39 -31.02 -3.06
CA MET A 64 2.60 -31.91 -2.19
C MET A 64 2.89 -31.60 -0.72
N LYS A 65 1.89 -31.13 0.02
CA LYS A 65 1.98 -30.88 1.46
C LYS A 65 1.17 -31.89 2.26
N SER A 66 1.62 -32.26 3.45
CA SER A 66 0.84 -33.06 4.39
C SER A 66 -0.28 -32.20 5.00
N VAL A 67 -1.53 -32.65 4.86
CA VAL A 67 -2.74 -31.94 5.34
C VAL A 67 -3.39 -32.67 6.52
N GLY A 68 -2.88 -33.85 6.87
CA GLY A 68 -3.33 -34.59 8.06
C GLY A 68 -3.00 -36.06 7.95
N LYS A 69 -3.65 -36.87 8.78
CA LYS A 69 -3.55 -38.33 8.74
C LYS A 69 -4.88 -38.93 8.29
N ARG A 70 -4.82 -40.00 7.52
CA ARG A 70 -5.97 -40.81 7.11
C ARG A 70 -5.73 -42.26 7.51
N VAL A 71 -6.78 -42.96 7.92
CA VAL A 71 -6.68 -44.40 8.21
C VAL A 71 -7.02 -45.18 6.93
N VAL A 72 -6.07 -45.97 6.44
CA VAL A 72 -6.28 -46.87 5.29
C VAL A 72 -5.92 -48.28 5.74
N GLY A 73 -6.89 -49.20 5.73
CA GLY A 73 -6.66 -50.59 6.12
C GLY A 73 -6.18 -50.76 7.57
N GLY A 74 -6.65 -49.92 8.49
CA GLY A 74 -6.29 -49.98 9.92
C GLY A 74 -4.94 -49.35 10.28
N ARG A 75 -4.22 -48.75 9.33
CA ARG A 75 -2.98 -47.99 9.58
C ARG A 75 -3.18 -46.50 9.29
N GLU A 76 -2.64 -45.66 10.17
CA GLU A 76 -2.56 -44.22 9.92
C GLU A 76 -1.49 -43.93 8.86
N VAL A 77 -1.89 -43.29 7.77
CA VAL A 77 -1.01 -42.82 6.69
C VAL A 77 -1.19 -41.32 6.56
N GLU A 78 -0.11 -40.58 6.32
CA GLU A 78 -0.22 -39.15 6.05
C GLU A 78 -0.99 -38.90 4.75
N LYS A 79 -2.01 -38.03 4.83
CA LYS A 79 -2.75 -37.53 3.69
C LYS A 79 -2.02 -36.31 3.14
N GLN A 80 -1.49 -36.44 1.94
CA GLN A 80 -0.90 -35.33 1.21
C GLN A 80 -1.95 -34.69 0.29
N ALA A 81 -1.93 -33.36 0.16
CA ALA A 81 -2.73 -32.63 -0.81
C ALA A 81 -1.82 -31.72 -1.66
N PRO A 82 -2.17 -31.51 -2.93
CA PRO A 82 -1.46 -30.57 -3.80
C PRO A 82 -1.78 -29.13 -3.39
N GLU A 83 -0.73 -28.34 -3.23
CA GLU A 83 -0.78 -26.89 -3.11
C GLU A 83 -0.29 -26.28 -4.43
N PHE A 84 -1.06 -25.33 -4.97
CA PHE A 84 -0.80 -24.71 -6.27
C PHE A 84 -0.16 -23.34 -6.07
N ASP A 85 0.99 -23.13 -6.70
CA ASP A 85 1.59 -21.82 -6.88
C ASP A 85 1.03 -21.18 -8.15
N TYR A 86 0.04 -20.30 -7.97
CA TYR A 86 -0.63 -19.62 -9.09
C TYR A 86 0.28 -18.66 -9.86
N TYR A 87 1.42 -18.24 -9.29
CA TYR A 87 2.39 -17.39 -9.98
C TYR A 87 3.20 -18.17 -11.03
N LYS A 88 3.40 -19.47 -10.81
CA LYS A 88 4.10 -20.37 -11.74
C LYS A 88 3.16 -21.12 -12.67
N CYS A 89 1.86 -21.15 -12.36
CA CYS A 89 0.88 -21.90 -13.12
C CYS A 89 0.61 -21.27 -14.49
N ILE A 90 0.76 -22.05 -15.57
CA ILE A 90 0.44 -21.63 -16.94
C ILE A 90 -1.01 -21.96 -17.36
N TYR A 91 -1.85 -22.38 -16.41
CA TYR A 91 -3.28 -22.68 -16.63
C TYR A 91 -3.56 -23.70 -17.77
N CYS A 92 -2.66 -24.67 -17.95
CA CYS A 92 -2.76 -25.66 -19.03
C CYS A 92 -3.89 -26.69 -18.85
N GLY A 93 -4.27 -27.01 -17.60
CA GLY A 93 -5.32 -27.99 -17.28
C GLY A 93 -4.85 -29.44 -17.11
N MET A 94 -3.59 -29.78 -17.40
CA MET A 94 -3.09 -31.17 -17.30
C MET A 94 -3.31 -31.83 -15.93
N CYS A 95 -3.25 -31.05 -14.85
CA CYS A 95 -3.48 -31.56 -13.50
C CYS A 95 -4.93 -32.08 -13.29
N ALA A 96 -5.91 -31.56 -14.03
CA ALA A 96 -7.28 -32.05 -14.02
C ALA A 96 -7.42 -33.32 -14.86
N ASP A 97 -6.77 -33.37 -16.02
CA ASP A 97 -6.84 -34.51 -16.96
C ASP A 97 -6.17 -35.77 -16.39
N VAL A 98 -5.03 -35.61 -15.73
CA VAL A 98 -4.25 -36.73 -15.16
C VAL A 98 -4.85 -37.24 -13.83
N CYS A 99 -5.80 -36.52 -13.22
CA CYS A 99 -6.33 -36.89 -11.91
C CYS A 99 -7.27 -38.11 -11.99
N PRO A 100 -6.90 -39.28 -11.42
CA PRO A 100 -7.76 -40.47 -11.48
C PRO A 100 -9.05 -40.31 -10.64
N ALA A 101 -8.97 -39.52 -9.56
CA ALA A 101 -10.11 -39.26 -8.67
C ALA A 101 -10.97 -38.07 -9.13
N LYS A 102 -10.61 -37.40 -10.23
CA LYS A 102 -11.22 -36.13 -10.68
C LYS A 102 -11.39 -35.13 -9.53
N ALA A 103 -10.38 -35.04 -8.67
CA ALA A 103 -10.37 -34.16 -7.52
C ALA A 103 -9.97 -32.72 -7.86
N VAL A 104 -9.37 -32.51 -9.04
CA VAL A 104 -8.95 -31.20 -9.53
C VAL A 104 -9.93 -30.76 -10.62
N GLU A 105 -10.57 -29.62 -10.42
CA GLU A 105 -11.54 -29.03 -11.36
C GLU A 105 -11.04 -27.66 -11.82
N MET A 106 -11.23 -27.35 -13.10
CA MET A 106 -10.84 -26.07 -13.68
C MET A 106 -12.02 -25.08 -13.61
N VAL A 107 -11.89 -24.07 -12.75
CA VAL A 107 -12.97 -23.10 -12.46
C VAL A 107 -12.80 -21.85 -13.34
N ARG A 108 -13.80 -21.57 -14.17
CA ARG A 108 -13.85 -20.42 -15.10
C ARG A 108 -14.31 -19.13 -14.43
N ARG A 109 -13.69 -18.77 -13.30
CA ARG A 109 -13.85 -17.42 -12.74
C ARG A 109 -12.60 -16.60 -13.03
N SER A 110 -12.75 -15.28 -12.95
CA SER A 110 -11.63 -14.38 -13.15
C SER A 110 -10.49 -14.75 -12.17
N PRO A 111 -9.23 -14.85 -12.62
CA PRO A 111 -8.10 -15.12 -11.72
C PRO A 111 -7.98 -14.08 -10.59
N LEU A 112 -8.56 -12.90 -10.79
CA LEU A 112 -8.61 -11.79 -9.84
C LEU A 112 -9.40 -12.10 -8.55
N GLU A 113 -10.24 -13.13 -8.53
CA GLU A 113 -10.91 -13.61 -7.31
C GLU A 113 -10.02 -14.53 -6.46
N VAL A 114 -9.00 -15.16 -7.07
CA VAL A 114 -8.16 -16.20 -6.43
C VAL A 114 -6.79 -15.66 -6.06
N LEU A 115 -6.30 -14.69 -6.83
CA LEU A 115 -5.29 -13.77 -6.34
C LEU A 115 -5.91 -13.08 -5.12
N PRO A 116 -5.35 -13.26 -3.92
CA PRO A 116 -5.80 -12.47 -2.78
C PRO A 116 -5.68 -11.02 -3.23
N GLY A 117 -6.79 -10.31 -3.36
CA GLY A 117 -6.82 -8.91 -3.80
C GLY A 117 -5.96 -7.98 -2.94
N ALA A 118 -5.42 -8.50 -1.83
CA ALA A 118 -4.40 -7.88 -1.01
C ALA A 118 -3.00 -7.85 -1.66
N ILE A 119 -2.60 -8.79 -2.53
CA ILE A 119 -1.20 -8.92 -2.97
C ILE A 119 -0.75 -7.81 -3.94
N LEU A 120 -1.65 -7.24 -4.75
CA LEU A 120 -1.28 -6.20 -5.73
C LEU A 120 -1.16 -4.78 -5.14
N VAL A 121 -1.68 -4.54 -3.93
CA VAL A 121 -1.48 -3.27 -3.20
C VAL A 121 -0.57 -3.46 -1.97
N ALA A 122 -0.51 -4.68 -1.43
CA ALA A 122 0.39 -5.05 -0.36
C ALA A 122 0.99 -6.42 -0.68
N GLY A 123 2.24 -6.46 -1.13
CA GLY A 123 3.03 -7.68 -1.03
C GLY A 123 3.00 -8.23 0.41
N PRO A 124 3.49 -9.44 0.69
CA PRO A 124 3.61 -9.97 2.04
C PRO A 124 4.75 -9.24 2.77
N LEU A 125 4.64 -7.92 2.89
CA LEU A 125 5.30 -7.20 3.94
C LEU A 125 4.51 -7.57 5.19
N ASP A 126 5.18 -8.17 6.17
CA ASP A 126 4.60 -8.33 7.50
C ASP A 126 3.87 -7.04 7.88
N PRO A 127 2.75 -7.08 8.62
CA PRO A 127 2.05 -5.87 9.06
C PRO A 127 2.99 -4.84 9.73
N ARG A 128 4.11 -5.32 10.27
CA ARG A 128 5.23 -4.53 10.79
C ARG A 128 5.96 -3.72 9.71
N VAL A 129 6.27 -4.30 8.56
CA VAL A 129 6.97 -3.60 7.46
C VAL A 129 6.03 -2.63 6.76
N GLY A 130 4.73 -2.95 6.64
CA GLY A 130 3.72 -2.00 6.16
C GLY A 130 3.63 -0.74 7.03
N ALA A 131 3.67 -0.90 8.36
CA ALA A 131 3.72 0.22 9.29
C ALA A 131 5.03 1.03 9.19
N VAL A 132 6.18 0.37 8.95
CA VAL A 132 7.48 1.04 8.76
C VAL A 132 7.45 1.93 7.51
N VAL A 133 6.93 1.41 6.40
CA VAL A 133 6.88 2.13 5.12
C VAL A 133 5.92 3.33 5.22
N ALA A 134 4.77 3.16 5.86
CA ALA A 134 3.85 4.26 6.12
C ALA A 134 4.51 5.35 6.99
N PHE A 135 5.15 4.97 8.09
CA PHE A 135 5.88 5.90 8.98
C PHE A 135 6.99 6.66 8.25
N LEU A 136 7.86 5.97 7.51
CA LEU A 136 8.94 6.60 6.75
C LEU A 136 8.42 7.52 5.64
N SER A 137 7.28 7.19 5.04
CA SER A 137 6.65 8.03 4.02
C SER A 137 6.10 9.34 4.59
N ILE A 138 5.46 9.30 5.77
CA ILE A 138 4.92 10.50 6.41
C ILE A 138 6.07 11.38 6.91
N LEU A 139 7.08 10.77 7.56
CA LEU A 139 8.31 11.43 7.96
C LEU A 139 8.98 12.19 6.80
N PHE A 140 9.10 11.53 5.65
CA PHE A 140 9.68 12.14 4.45
C PHE A 140 8.86 13.32 3.93
N VAL A 141 7.53 13.21 3.92
CA VAL A 141 6.63 14.30 3.50
C VAL A 141 6.74 15.49 4.45
N VAL A 142 6.75 15.25 5.76
CA VAL A 142 6.89 16.32 6.77
C VAL A 142 8.24 17.02 6.63
N LEU A 143 9.32 16.26 6.48
CA LEU A 143 10.66 16.80 6.25
C LEU A 143 10.72 17.61 4.94
N ALA A 144 10.13 17.10 3.86
CA ALA A 144 10.10 17.78 2.57
C ALA A 144 9.32 19.10 2.65
N VAL A 145 8.13 19.11 3.26
CA VAL A 145 7.35 20.34 3.48
C VAL A 145 8.15 21.35 4.31
N TYR A 146 8.88 20.90 5.34
CA TYR A 146 9.74 21.77 6.14
C TYR A 146 10.87 22.41 5.31
N VAL A 147 11.64 21.60 4.57
CA VAL A 147 12.74 22.09 3.72
C VAL A 147 12.23 23.05 2.65
N ILE A 148 11.10 22.71 2.02
CA ILE A 148 10.43 23.54 1.03
C ILE A 148 9.96 24.86 1.66
N SER A 149 9.40 24.83 2.87
CA SER A 149 8.98 26.04 3.58
C SER A 149 10.16 26.97 3.92
N GLY A 150 11.33 26.42 4.25
CA GLY A 150 12.56 27.19 4.45
C GLY A 150 13.10 27.80 3.15
N PHE A 151 12.92 27.11 2.03
CA PHE A 151 13.33 27.61 0.71
C PHE A 151 12.37 28.67 0.15
N LEU A 152 11.06 28.53 0.40
CA LEU A 152 10.03 29.48 0.01
C LEU A 152 9.87 30.65 0.99
N ALA A 153 10.50 30.59 2.17
CA ALA A 153 10.54 31.72 3.08
C ALA A 153 11.09 32.93 2.32
N PRO A 154 10.33 34.03 2.21
CA PRO A 154 10.75 35.19 1.44
C PRO A 154 12.07 35.68 2.05
N LYS A 155 13.18 35.55 1.31
CA LYS A 155 14.41 36.28 1.63
C LYS A 155 14.01 37.74 1.70
N GLY A 156 13.95 38.28 2.91
CA GLY A 156 13.52 39.64 3.14
C GLY A 156 14.35 40.57 2.25
N ARG A 157 13.72 41.18 1.24
CA ARG A 157 14.16 42.50 0.82
C ARG A 157 13.82 43.39 2.00
N HIS A 158 14.79 43.58 2.89
CA HIS A 158 14.75 44.69 3.82
C HIS A 158 14.51 45.94 2.97
N SER A 159 13.35 46.54 3.18
CA SER A 159 13.08 47.89 2.74
C SER A 159 14.21 48.77 3.29
N GLU A 160 14.96 49.37 2.39
CA GLU A 160 15.99 50.40 2.61
C GLU A 160 15.43 51.67 3.30
N LYS A 161 14.18 51.64 3.78
CA LYS A 161 13.45 52.78 4.36
C LYS A 161 13.04 52.61 5.83
N ALA A 162 13.74 51.78 6.60
CA ALA A 162 13.68 51.89 8.06
C ALA A 162 14.71 52.94 8.52
N TYR A 163 14.26 54.20 8.62
CA TYR A 163 15.05 55.28 9.20
C TYR A 163 15.08 55.09 10.72
N GLU A 164 16.22 54.67 11.27
CA GLU A 164 16.46 54.76 12.71
C GLU A 164 16.94 56.19 13.03
N PRO A 165 16.24 56.95 13.89
CA PRO A 165 16.71 58.28 14.26
C PRO A 165 17.89 58.12 15.21
N PHE A 166 19.07 58.49 14.72
CA PHE A 166 20.20 59.00 15.50
C PHE A 166 20.73 58.08 16.63
N THR A 167 21.72 57.23 16.32
CA THR A 167 22.97 57.08 17.10
C THR A 167 23.95 56.19 16.33
N GLY A 168 25.13 56.73 16.04
CA GLY A 168 26.18 56.05 15.28
C GLY A 168 26.85 54.93 16.06
N GLY A 169 26.34 53.70 15.92
CA GLY A 169 27.02 52.48 16.33
C GLY A 169 26.91 51.43 15.24
N MET A 170 28.03 50.92 14.74
CA MET A 170 28.03 49.71 13.91
C MET A 170 27.52 48.53 14.76
N PRO A 171 26.50 47.77 14.30
CA PRO A 171 26.11 46.55 14.99
C PRO A 171 27.24 45.53 14.81
N SER A 172 27.91 45.18 15.91
CA SER A 172 29.03 44.23 15.96
C SER A 172 28.61 42.75 15.88
N ASN A 173 27.34 42.46 15.58
CA ASN A 173 26.88 41.09 15.45
C ASN A 173 25.78 40.97 14.37
N PRO A 174 26.01 40.22 13.27
CA PRO A 174 24.98 40.03 12.26
C PRO A 174 23.82 39.24 12.87
N ARG A 175 22.66 39.86 12.93
CA ARG A 175 21.47 39.40 13.67
C ARG A 175 20.58 38.49 12.81
N TRP A 176 21.16 37.48 12.16
CA TRP A 176 20.43 36.46 11.39
C TRP A 176 19.67 35.47 12.29
N GLU A 177 19.85 35.58 13.61
CA GLU A 177 19.30 34.67 14.62
C GLU A 177 17.86 35.01 15.06
N LYS A 178 17.33 36.19 14.71
CA LYS A 178 16.04 36.64 15.27
C LYS A 178 14.77 36.17 14.54
N TYR A 179 14.88 35.53 13.38
CA TYR A 179 13.71 35.18 12.56
C TYR A 179 13.68 33.72 12.09
N TYR A 180 14.46 32.83 12.71
CA TYR A 180 14.31 31.40 12.47
C TYR A 180 13.46 30.78 13.57
N VAL A 181 12.17 30.65 13.25
CA VAL A 181 11.02 30.38 14.12
C VAL A 181 11.25 29.21 15.07
N PRO A 182 11.61 29.45 16.35
CA PRO A 182 11.80 28.36 17.32
C PRO A 182 10.52 27.54 17.51
N GLY A 183 9.34 28.16 17.31
CA GLY A 183 8.06 27.47 17.36
C GLY A 183 7.83 26.44 16.25
N ILE A 184 8.34 26.64 15.03
CA ILE A 184 8.17 25.67 13.93
C ILE A 184 9.10 24.48 14.16
N PHE A 185 10.34 24.72 14.60
CA PHE A 185 11.27 23.64 14.92
C PHE A 185 10.77 22.77 16.08
N ALA A 186 10.24 23.40 17.14
CA ALA A 186 9.60 22.69 18.24
C ALA A 186 8.38 21.88 17.78
N PHE A 187 7.55 22.44 16.90
CA PHE A 187 6.37 21.75 16.36
C PHE A 187 6.73 20.54 15.47
N VAL A 188 7.78 20.64 14.65
CA VAL A 188 8.25 19.53 13.83
C VAL A 188 8.88 18.44 14.69
N LEU A 189 9.77 18.81 15.62
CA LEU A 189 10.38 17.85 16.55
C LEU A 189 9.30 17.12 17.37
N PHE A 190 8.27 17.85 17.78
CA PHE A 190 7.11 17.32 18.46
C PHE A 190 6.36 16.27 17.62
N PHE A 191 6.02 16.59 16.37
CA PHE A 191 5.33 15.67 15.47
C PHE A 191 6.14 14.39 15.22
N LEU A 192 7.45 14.53 15.03
CA LEU A 192 8.38 13.41 14.85
C LEU A 192 8.42 12.47 16.06
N ILE A 193 8.40 13.02 17.28
CA ILE A 193 8.36 12.24 18.51
C ILE A 193 7.04 11.46 18.61
N VAL A 194 5.90 12.10 18.32
CA VAL A 194 4.57 11.46 18.37
C VAL A 194 4.49 10.29 17.39
N GLU A 195 4.95 10.48 16.15
CA GLU A 195 4.95 9.40 15.16
C GLU A 195 5.90 8.26 15.57
N ALA A 196 7.07 8.58 16.12
CA ALA A 196 8.04 7.56 16.56
C ALA A 196 7.50 6.70 17.71
N VAL A 197 6.79 7.30 18.67
CA VAL A 197 6.17 6.54 19.77
C VAL A 197 4.98 5.71 19.28
N ALA A 198 4.15 6.25 18.38
CA ALA A 198 3.08 5.49 17.73
C ALA A 198 3.63 4.25 16.99
N PHE A 199 4.77 4.40 16.32
CA PHE A 199 5.45 3.31 15.65
C PHE A 199 5.99 2.22 16.62
N ILE A 200 6.58 2.63 17.75
CA ILE A 200 7.04 1.69 18.80
C ILE A 200 5.87 0.87 19.38
N LEU A 201 4.71 1.51 19.59
CA LEU A 201 3.49 0.84 20.07
C LEU A 201 2.98 -0.24 19.12
N VAL A 202 3.04 0.02 17.80
CA VAL A 202 2.64 -0.95 16.77
C VAL A 202 3.58 -2.16 16.73
N LEU A 203 4.88 -1.96 16.98
CA LEU A 203 5.87 -3.05 16.97
C LEU A 203 5.81 -3.95 18.21
N LYS A 204 5.55 -3.40 19.40
CA LYS A 204 5.46 -4.14 20.67
C LYS A 204 4.40 -3.54 21.60
N PRO A 205 3.12 -3.96 21.52
CA PRO A 205 2.10 -3.48 22.42
C PRO A 205 2.28 -4.14 23.79
N THR A 206 2.99 -3.47 24.69
CA THR A 206 3.09 -3.85 26.10
C THR A 206 2.37 -2.82 26.98
N PRO A 207 1.83 -3.22 28.14
CA PRO A 207 1.14 -2.27 29.03
C PRO A 207 2.07 -1.12 29.48
N GLN A 208 3.38 -1.36 29.60
CA GLN A 208 4.38 -0.35 29.93
C GLN A 208 4.59 0.68 28.81
N THR A 209 4.63 0.24 27.55
CA THR A 209 4.76 1.16 26.40
C THR A 209 3.53 2.07 26.24
N LEU A 210 2.34 1.57 26.59
CA LEU A 210 1.10 2.33 26.50
C LEU A 210 1.01 3.41 27.59
N LEU A 211 1.50 3.10 28.80
CA LEU A 211 1.64 4.08 29.89
C LEU A 211 2.62 5.20 29.54
N LEU A 212 3.79 4.86 28.96
CA LEU A 212 4.78 5.85 28.53
C LEU A 212 4.23 6.80 27.45
N PHE A 213 3.46 6.28 26.49
CA PHE A 213 2.80 7.11 25.48
C PHE A 213 1.80 8.09 26.08
N LEU A 214 0.93 7.64 27.00
CA LEU A 214 -0.03 8.51 27.68
C LEU A 214 0.66 9.61 28.48
N VAL A 215 1.75 9.29 29.21
CA VAL A 215 2.54 10.28 29.95
C VAL A 215 3.18 11.30 29.02
N LEU A 216 3.75 10.86 27.88
CA LEU A 216 4.32 11.77 26.89
C LEU A 216 3.24 12.69 26.32
N LEU A 217 2.08 12.15 25.93
CA LEU A 217 0.98 12.92 25.36
C LEU A 217 0.45 13.98 26.33
N VAL A 218 0.38 13.65 27.63
CA VAL A 218 0.01 14.61 28.68
C VAL A 218 1.09 15.68 28.86
N ALA A 219 2.37 15.31 28.93
CA ALA A 219 3.48 16.28 29.04
C ALA A 219 3.51 17.25 27.85
N ILE A 220 3.29 16.72 26.66
CA ILE A 220 3.14 17.47 25.41
C ILE A 220 1.98 18.47 25.47
N LEU A 221 0.81 18.04 25.96
CA LEU A 221 -0.36 18.90 26.06
C LEU A 221 -0.10 20.05 27.04
N ILE A 222 0.58 19.77 28.15
CA ILE A 222 0.96 20.78 29.14
C ILE A 222 1.94 21.80 28.54
N GLU A 223 2.97 21.32 27.86
CA GLU A 223 3.99 22.19 27.26
C GLU A 223 3.42 23.01 26.09
N GLY A 224 2.50 22.42 25.31
CA GLY A 224 1.75 23.12 24.26
C GLY A 224 0.81 24.20 24.81
N ILE A 225 0.17 23.95 25.96
CA ILE A 225 -0.66 24.96 26.66
C ILE A 225 0.24 26.10 27.17
N ASN A 226 1.37 25.80 27.81
CA ASN A 226 2.30 26.81 28.33
C ASN A 226 2.87 27.71 27.21
N LEU A 227 3.18 27.15 26.05
CA LEU A 227 3.63 27.90 24.86
C LEU A 227 2.56 28.83 24.27
N PHE A 228 1.28 28.55 24.52
CA PHE A 228 0.16 29.37 24.05
C PHE A 228 -0.18 30.51 25.02
N GLU A 229 0.14 30.35 26.30
CA GLU A 229 -0.14 31.34 27.36
C GLU A 229 0.94 32.43 27.48
N GLU A 230 2.16 32.18 26.99
CA GLU A 230 3.23 33.19 26.92
C GLU A 230 3.15 34.15 25.70
N ARG A 231 2.11 34.06 24.86
CA ARG A 231 1.93 34.88 23.66
C ARG A 231 0.71 35.78 23.75
#